data_AF-A0A1S8WGK3-F1
#
_entry.id   AF-A0A1S8WGK3-F1
#
_cell.length_a   1.000
_cell.length_b   1.000
_cell.length_c   1.000
_cell.angle_alpha   90.00
_cell.angle_beta   90.00
_cell.angle_gamma   90.00
#
_symmetry.space_group_name_H-M   'P 1'
#
loop_
_entity.id
_entity.type
_entity.pdbx_description
1 polymer ?
#
loop_
_entity_poly.entity_id
_entity_poly.type
_entity_poly.pdbx_seq_one_letter_code
_entity_poly.pdbx_strand_id
1 'polypeptide(L)'
;MPPKKAAEKKKKRTSKNTTVIHGVSTADMTKEEIEAFVILLREEVDRERQERNLATLEKEKIINFWELTKKQLDDSRAVLAKKEREIEDADERHQLEMKIYRQKLKHLMFEQNAKESEAKKEAIQGLSNEKDEARAEIRAIRNENYALKAKLRQQQVQSEEAVKMLKRQHELDLAHIRQDFSRQIEEIEARAAKQMNMLREQIDTQRRVEVHMTEEHKNKHIQTLEANHERAFANMKAYYNDITLGNISVIKTLRENIDELRSQLGRAQNLLESTQSELEQKTQTLCKLDKENAHLRHVAKLYESEKIAHMRQEMCRFFSAYLSCLISYVIECEPPGFLGRCMEGEMKTNGHLAQVHMFEPEHTTLTKQNAKKTVLAMQKTEMNLDIMTERFDALDKMRSGLASQFEKLLMNVQQRTGLRALLVERKLKHLTEALEAREAQITQLVIALNSDPSAVEHARQHLEELLRKKNTAIEELQYEVMRMGKAYNELWATCQRKLVDEMNSPVNLGIMPVKVNVNLTSPFNPSTAIGQKVADNTNSEESSQKLLGEPKSTIVPMGQGPTGLASVAPF
;
A
#
# COMPACT_ATOMS: atom_id res chain seq x y z
N MET A 1 37.86 79.75 103.50
CA MET A 1 38.98 80.71 103.36
C MET A 1 39.01 81.16 101.91
N PRO A 2 39.03 82.47 101.63
CA PRO A 2 40.29 83.22 101.47
C PRO A 2 40.79 83.89 102.77
N PRO A 3 42.01 84.48 102.79
CA PRO A 3 42.68 84.93 104.01
C PRO A 3 42.36 86.37 104.44
N LYS A 4 42.61 86.66 105.73
CA LYS A 4 42.61 88.02 106.31
C LYS A 4 43.92 88.77 106.00
N LYS A 5 43.82 90.08 105.69
CA LYS A 5 44.67 91.21 106.13
C LYS A 5 44.16 92.46 105.40
N ALA A 6 43.51 93.46 105.99
CA ALA A 6 43.52 94.08 107.32
C ALA A 6 44.63 95.12 107.55
N ALA A 7 44.20 96.39 107.46
CA ALA A 7 44.75 97.61 108.07
C ALA A 7 46.13 98.13 107.63
N GLU A 8 46.13 99.16 106.78
CA GLU A 8 47.07 100.28 106.92
C GLU A 8 46.90 100.96 108.29
N LYS A 9 47.99 101.50 108.86
CA LYS A 9 47.92 102.38 110.03
C LYS A 9 47.69 103.82 109.60
N LYS A 10 46.62 104.44 110.14
CA LYS A 10 46.34 105.89 110.03
C LYS A 10 47.60 106.73 110.32
N LYS A 11 47.87 107.73 109.49
CA LYS A 11 48.59 108.94 109.91
C LYS A 11 47.83 110.20 109.47
N LYS A 12 46.88 110.61 110.31
CA LYS A 12 46.04 111.80 110.11
C LYS A 12 46.92 113.06 110.15
N ARG A 13 47.15 113.70 109.01
CA ARG A 13 47.71 115.06 108.93
C ARG A 13 46.61 116.01 108.47
N THR A 14 46.34 117.05 109.26
CA THR A 14 45.19 117.93 109.09
C THR A 14 45.52 119.11 108.17
N SER A 15 45.10 119.04 106.91
CA SER A 15 44.76 120.24 106.16
C SER A 15 43.42 120.78 106.68
N LYS A 16 43.31 122.10 106.85
CA LYS A 16 42.00 122.75 106.73
C LYS A 16 41.68 122.76 105.24
N ASN A 17 40.71 121.98 104.80
CA ASN A 17 40.27 122.04 103.41
C ASN A 17 39.42 123.31 103.25
N THR A 18 40.06 124.41 102.87
CA THR A 18 39.36 125.54 102.26
C THR A 18 38.65 125.03 101.02
N THR A 19 37.32 125.03 101.01
CA THR A 19 36.53 124.67 99.83
C THR A 19 36.69 125.76 98.78
N VAL A 20 37.70 125.63 97.94
CA VAL A 20 37.87 126.42 96.72
C VAL A 20 36.80 125.98 95.73
N ILE A 21 35.96 126.90 95.30
CA ILE A 21 34.83 126.67 94.40
C ILE A 21 35.07 127.54 93.16
N HIS A 22 35.13 126.91 91.97
CA HIS A 22 35.54 127.55 90.71
C HIS A 22 36.80 128.43 90.79
N GLY A 23 37.77 128.04 91.62
CA GLY A 23 39.07 128.73 91.74
C GLY A 23 39.10 129.90 92.73
N VAL A 24 37.97 130.29 93.33
CA VAL A 24 37.89 131.39 94.30
C VAL A 24 37.82 130.86 95.74
N SER A 25 38.40 131.61 96.68
CA SER A 25 38.34 131.38 98.13
C SER A 25 37.01 131.89 98.69
N THR A 26 36.26 131.02 99.39
CA THR A 26 34.94 131.37 99.97
C THR A 26 35.01 132.33 101.17
N ALA A 27 36.18 132.89 101.48
CA ALA A 27 36.35 133.92 102.51
C ALA A 27 36.25 135.36 101.97
N ASP A 28 36.42 135.53 100.65
CA ASP A 28 36.73 136.84 100.05
C ASP A 28 35.59 137.37 99.15
N MET A 29 34.44 136.68 99.11
CA MET A 29 33.24 137.08 98.35
C MET A 29 32.14 137.60 99.27
N THR A 30 31.33 138.54 98.76
CA THR A 30 30.14 139.05 99.46
C THR A 30 29.01 138.01 99.51
N LYS A 31 28.04 138.21 100.40
CA LYS A 31 26.88 137.32 100.56
C LYS A 31 26.11 137.11 99.25
N GLU A 32 25.94 138.18 98.47
CA GLU A 32 25.18 138.17 97.22
C GLU A 32 25.91 137.41 96.10
N GLU A 33 27.24 137.54 96.02
CA GLU A 33 28.08 136.75 95.11
C GLU A 33 28.07 135.26 95.50
N ILE A 34 28.12 134.93 96.79
CA ILE A 34 28.00 133.54 97.26
C ILE A 34 26.62 132.97 96.92
N GLU A 35 25.54 133.75 97.06
CA GLU A 35 24.18 133.35 96.69
C GLU A 35 24.04 133.14 95.18
N ALA A 36 24.64 133.99 94.34
CA ALA A 36 24.70 133.82 92.89
C ALA A 36 25.49 132.57 92.47
N PHE A 37 26.66 132.31 93.06
CA PHE A 37 27.42 131.08 92.82
C PHE A 37 26.66 129.83 93.27
N VAL A 38 25.90 129.89 94.37
CA VAL A 38 25.03 128.79 94.82
C VAL A 38 23.87 128.53 93.84
N ILE A 39 23.36 129.56 93.14
CA ILE A 39 22.37 129.37 92.07
C ILE A 39 23.02 128.68 90.86
N LEU A 40 24.15 129.19 90.35
CA LEU A 40 24.85 128.59 89.21
C LEU A 40 25.25 127.13 89.47
N LEU A 41 25.67 126.79 90.69
CA LEU A 41 26.01 125.41 91.07
C LEU A 41 24.78 124.50 91.21
N ARG A 42 23.59 125.05 91.51
CA ARG A 42 22.33 124.28 91.46
C ARG A 42 21.93 124.00 90.03
N GLU A 43 21.98 125.02 89.16
CA GLU A 43 21.72 124.88 87.72
C GLU A 43 22.67 123.87 87.07
N GLU A 44 23.95 123.91 87.43
CA GLU A 44 24.94 122.94 86.94
C GLU A 44 24.63 121.52 87.44
N VAL A 45 24.35 121.35 88.74
CA VAL A 45 23.94 120.05 89.31
C VAL A 45 22.65 119.53 88.67
N ASP A 46 21.72 120.40 88.28
CA ASP A 46 20.47 120.03 87.61
C ASP A 46 20.65 119.75 86.10
N ARG A 47 21.58 120.41 85.40
CA ARG A 47 22.07 119.98 84.06
C ARG A 47 22.67 118.58 84.13
N GLU A 48 23.62 118.39 85.03
CA GLU A 48 24.28 117.11 85.31
C GLU A 48 23.28 115.99 85.67
N ARG A 49 22.18 116.31 86.36
CA ARG A 49 21.06 115.37 86.60
C ARG A 49 20.29 115.06 85.32
N GLN A 50 19.97 116.06 84.49
CA GLN A 50 19.26 115.85 83.22
C GLN A 50 20.08 115.00 82.24
N GLU A 51 21.38 115.28 82.10
CA GLU A 51 22.28 114.50 81.24
C GLU A 51 22.45 113.06 81.73
N ARG A 52 22.65 112.83 83.04
CA ARG A 52 22.68 111.47 83.58
C ARG A 52 21.36 110.73 83.44
N ASN A 53 20.21 111.41 83.52
CA ASN A 53 18.90 110.80 83.27
C ASN A 53 18.76 110.41 81.78
N LEU A 54 19.17 111.28 80.86
CA LEU A 54 19.14 111.01 79.41
C LEU A 54 20.07 109.85 79.05
N ALA A 55 21.32 109.86 79.50
CA ALA A 55 22.28 108.79 79.27
C ALA A 55 21.85 107.44 79.90
N THR A 56 21.12 107.48 81.04
CA THR A 56 20.51 106.28 81.63
C THR A 56 19.40 105.72 80.74
N LEU A 57 18.52 106.58 80.22
CA LEU A 57 17.42 106.19 79.34
C LEU A 57 17.93 105.69 77.97
N GLU A 58 19.03 106.25 77.45
CA GLU A 58 19.73 105.72 76.27
C GLU A 58 20.40 104.37 76.52
N LYS A 59 21.07 104.21 77.67
CA LYS A 59 21.60 102.92 78.11
C LYS A 59 20.49 101.86 78.23
N GLU A 60 19.33 102.21 78.79
CA GLU A 60 18.17 101.33 78.89
C GLU A 60 17.61 100.95 77.50
N LYS A 61 17.50 101.91 76.57
CA LYS A 61 17.16 101.61 75.16
C LYS A 61 18.16 100.62 74.55
N ILE A 62 19.45 100.84 74.70
CA ILE A 62 20.51 99.97 74.16
C ILE A 62 20.44 98.57 74.78
N ILE A 63 20.22 98.45 76.09
CA ILE A 63 20.02 97.16 76.78
C ILE A 63 18.78 96.45 76.23
N ASN A 64 17.65 97.16 76.09
CA ASN A 64 16.41 96.59 75.56
C ASN A 64 16.57 96.12 74.10
N PHE A 65 17.26 96.88 73.25
CA PHE A 65 17.57 96.47 71.87
C PHE A 65 18.53 95.26 71.84
N TRP A 66 19.56 95.23 72.70
CA TRP A 66 20.47 94.09 72.82
C TRP A 66 19.75 92.83 73.31
N GLU A 67 18.89 92.94 74.32
CA GLU A 67 18.08 91.81 74.78
C GLU A 67 17.10 91.31 73.73
N LEU A 68 16.44 92.21 73.00
CA LEU A 68 15.49 91.84 71.95
C LEU A 68 16.20 91.16 70.76
N THR A 69 17.31 91.73 70.28
CA THR A 69 18.08 91.13 69.18
C THR A 69 18.76 89.83 69.59
N LYS A 70 19.19 89.69 70.85
CA LYS A 70 19.65 88.42 71.42
C LYS A 70 18.52 87.37 71.44
N LYS A 71 17.32 87.72 71.95
CA LYS A 71 16.15 86.82 71.94
C LYS A 71 15.82 86.38 70.51
N GLN A 72 15.75 87.31 69.56
CA GLN A 72 15.51 87.01 68.13
C GLN A 72 16.59 86.08 67.52
N LEU A 73 17.86 86.24 67.91
CA LEU A 73 18.95 85.35 67.47
C LEU A 73 18.81 83.94 68.08
N ASP A 74 18.49 83.84 69.37
CA ASP A 74 18.31 82.56 70.06
C ASP A 74 17.02 81.83 69.61
N ASP A 75 15.94 82.57 69.32
CA ASP A 75 14.73 82.06 68.65
C ASP A 75 15.05 81.54 67.24
N SER A 76 15.83 82.30 66.45
CA SER A 76 16.24 81.88 65.10
C SER A 76 17.11 80.62 65.13
N ARG A 77 18.01 80.50 66.12
CA ARG A 77 18.80 79.28 66.38
C ARG A 77 17.92 78.10 66.74
N ALA A 78 16.91 78.30 67.59
CA ALA A 78 15.95 77.24 67.94
C ALA A 78 15.13 76.77 66.74
N VAL A 79 14.76 77.68 65.83
CA VAL A 79 14.11 77.33 64.55
C VAL A 79 15.06 76.57 63.63
N LEU A 80 16.34 76.97 63.52
CA LEU A 80 17.34 76.25 62.72
C LEU A 80 17.56 74.82 63.25
N ALA A 81 17.80 74.65 64.55
CA ALA A 81 17.97 73.33 65.18
C ALA A 81 16.73 72.43 65.00
N LYS A 82 15.52 73.03 65.00
CA LYS A 82 14.28 72.30 64.68
C LYS A 82 14.22 71.90 63.20
N LYS A 83 14.74 72.70 62.28
CA LYS A 83 14.78 72.39 60.84
C LYS A 83 15.86 71.40 60.46
N GLU A 84 17.03 71.45 61.10
CA GLU A 84 18.07 70.43 61.01
C GLU A 84 17.48 69.06 61.42
N ARG A 85 16.80 69.00 62.57
CA ARG A 85 16.12 67.77 63.00
C ARG A 85 14.96 67.32 62.09
N GLU A 86 14.16 68.24 61.56
CA GLU A 86 13.11 67.90 60.59
C GLU A 86 13.68 67.29 59.28
N ILE A 87 14.93 67.61 58.93
CA ILE A 87 15.68 67.01 57.81
C ILE A 87 16.24 65.64 58.22
N GLU A 88 16.88 65.51 59.39
CA GLU A 88 17.35 64.22 59.93
C GLU A 88 16.22 63.19 59.99
N ASP A 89 15.08 63.56 60.60
CA ASP A 89 13.88 62.73 60.66
C ASP A 89 13.36 62.33 59.25
N ALA A 90 13.61 63.17 58.22
CA ALA A 90 13.20 62.90 56.83
C ALA A 90 14.15 61.95 56.10
N ASP A 91 15.46 62.11 56.29
CA ASP A 91 16.47 61.21 55.74
C ASP A 91 16.38 59.82 56.38
N GLU A 92 16.07 59.72 57.68
CA GLU A 92 15.77 58.44 58.33
C GLU A 92 14.55 57.75 57.71
N ARG A 93 13.43 58.47 57.50
CA ARG A 93 12.24 57.95 56.81
C ARG A 93 12.59 57.46 55.40
N HIS A 94 13.29 58.26 54.61
CA HIS A 94 13.68 57.88 53.25
C HIS A 94 14.63 56.66 53.23
N GLN A 95 15.57 56.56 54.17
CA GLN A 95 16.41 55.38 54.33
C GLN A 95 15.61 54.12 54.68
N LEU A 96 14.58 54.23 55.51
CA LEU A 96 13.68 53.12 55.85
C LEU A 96 12.85 52.68 54.64
N GLU A 97 12.25 53.63 53.91
CA GLU A 97 11.57 53.37 52.64
C GLU A 97 12.50 52.68 51.64
N MET A 98 13.72 53.18 51.44
CA MET A 98 14.71 52.58 50.55
C MET A 98 15.27 51.22 51.01
N LYS A 99 15.06 50.83 52.28
CA LYS A 99 15.27 49.46 52.77
C LYS A 99 14.07 48.57 52.44
N ILE A 100 12.85 49.07 52.67
CA ILE A 100 11.59 48.38 52.36
C ILE A 100 11.44 48.12 50.84
N TYR A 101 11.69 49.11 49.98
CA TYR A 101 11.63 48.93 48.53
C TYR A 101 12.68 47.93 48.02
N ARG A 102 13.88 47.90 48.60
CA ARG A 102 14.88 46.86 48.30
C ARG A 102 14.45 45.46 48.75
N GLN A 103 13.73 45.33 49.87
CA GLN A 103 13.15 44.05 50.28
C GLN A 103 11.99 43.62 49.37
N LYS A 104 11.07 44.54 49.02
CA LYS A 104 9.99 44.28 48.06
C LYS A 104 10.52 43.83 46.70
N LEU A 105 11.52 44.52 46.15
CA LEU A 105 12.15 44.14 44.87
C LEU A 105 12.81 42.76 44.94
N LYS A 106 13.53 42.45 46.03
CA LYS A 106 14.09 41.09 46.25
C LYS A 106 12.99 40.04 46.30
N HIS A 107 11.92 40.26 47.06
CA HIS A 107 10.82 39.30 47.19
C HIS A 107 10.13 39.07 45.84
N LEU A 108 9.84 40.13 45.09
CA LEU A 108 9.27 40.04 43.74
C LEU A 108 10.19 39.27 42.78
N MET A 109 11.52 39.50 42.79
CA MET A 109 12.43 38.71 41.95
C MET A 109 12.49 37.24 42.38
N PHE A 110 12.44 36.92 43.67
CA PHE A 110 12.35 35.53 44.13
C PHE A 110 11.02 34.88 43.72
N GLU A 111 9.91 35.60 43.79
CA GLU A 111 8.59 35.12 43.37
C GLU A 111 8.53 34.87 41.85
N GLN A 112 9.03 35.80 41.04
CA GLN A 112 9.09 35.65 39.58
C GLN A 112 10.04 34.53 39.17
N ASN A 113 11.23 34.41 39.78
CA ASN A 113 12.15 33.30 39.51
C ASN A 113 11.59 31.95 39.97
N ALA A 114 10.80 31.92 41.05
CA ALA A 114 10.11 30.70 41.49
C ALA A 114 9.04 30.29 40.48
N LYS A 115 8.17 31.21 40.06
CA LYS A 115 7.14 30.98 39.02
C LYS A 115 7.75 30.58 37.68
N GLU A 116 8.86 31.19 37.28
CA GLU A 116 9.58 30.81 36.07
C GLU A 116 10.21 29.41 36.19
N SER A 117 10.73 29.04 37.37
CA SER A 117 11.24 27.69 37.65
C SER A 117 10.13 26.64 37.68
N GLU A 118 8.94 26.99 38.19
CA GLU A 118 7.75 26.15 38.25
C GLU A 118 7.19 25.90 36.84
N ALA A 119 6.90 26.95 36.08
CA ALA A 119 6.45 26.84 34.70
C ALA A 119 7.44 26.08 33.80
N LYS A 120 8.76 26.23 34.02
CA LYS A 120 9.79 25.42 33.34
C LYS A 120 9.70 23.93 33.70
N LYS A 121 9.43 23.57 34.96
CA LYS A 121 9.23 22.18 35.38
C LYS A 121 7.93 21.61 34.78
N GLU A 122 6.84 22.37 34.82
CA GLU A 122 5.56 21.97 34.24
C GLU A 122 5.69 21.72 32.73
N ALA A 123 6.34 22.62 31.99
CA ALA A 123 6.61 22.44 30.56
C ALA A 123 7.49 21.21 30.27
N ILE A 124 8.53 20.97 31.06
CA ILE A 124 9.39 19.77 30.93
C ILE A 124 8.59 18.49 31.26
N GLN A 125 7.73 18.52 32.28
CA GLN A 125 6.91 17.37 32.67
C GLN A 125 5.84 17.07 31.62
N GLY A 126 5.14 18.08 31.10
CA GLY A 126 4.19 17.94 29.99
C GLY A 126 4.85 17.31 28.76
N LEU A 127 6.00 17.86 28.34
CA LEU A 127 6.82 17.31 27.25
C LEU A 127 7.40 15.90 27.56
N SER A 128 7.37 15.43 28.81
CA SER A 128 7.71 14.04 29.15
C SER A 128 6.48 13.15 29.08
N ASN A 129 5.35 13.59 29.63
CA ASN A 129 4.08 12.88 29.61
C ASN A 129 3.64 12.61 28.15
N GLU A 130 3.61 13.64 27.30
CA GLU A 130 3.29 13.51 25.87
C GLU A 130 4.18 12.48 25.16
N LYS A 131 5.48 12.43 25.50
CA LYS A 131 6.41 11.45 24.93
C LYS A 131 6.12 10.04 25.42
N ASP A 132 5.78 9.85 26.69
CA ASP A 132 5.49 8.54 27.26
C ASP A 132 4.08 8.01 26.90
N GLU A 133 3.13 8.92 26.67
CA GLU A 133 1.83 8.65 26.04
C GLU A 133 1.99 8.23 24.58
N ALA A 134 2.72 8.99 23.75
CA ALA A 134 3.02 8.60 22.37
C ALA A 134 3.80 7.26 22.30
N ARG A 135 4.72 7.01 23.24
CA ARG A 135 5.37 5.69 23.40
C ARG A 135 4.37 4.59 23.79
N ALA A 136 3.32 4.90 24.55
CA ALA A 136 2.27 3.95 24.90
C ALA A 136 1.35 3.62 23.71
N GLU A 137 0.95 4.64 22.96
CA GLU A 137 0.17 4.48 21.72
C GLU A 137 0.94 3.64 20.68
N ILE A 138 2.22 3.93 20.45
CA ILE A 138 3.08 3.13 19.55
C ILE A 138 3.19 1.67 20.04
N ARG A 139 3.16 1.40 21.36
CA ARG A 139 3.10 0.03 21.88
C ARG A 139 1.74 -0.62 21.63
N ALA A 140 0.63 0.10 21.84
CA ALA A 140 -0.72 -0.39 21.58
C ALA A 140 -0.92 -0.75 20.10
N ILE A 141 -0.61 0.17 19.19
CA ILE A 141 -0.70 -0.03 17.72
C ILE A 141 0.16 -1.23 17.28
N ARG A 142 1.35 -1.42 17.84
CA ARG A 142 2.17 -2.62 17.56
C ARG A 142 1.49 -3.90 18.03
N ASN A 143 0.97 -3.92 19.26
CA ASN A 143 0.29 -5.09 19.82
C ASN A 143 -0.96 -5.47 19.01
N GLU A 144 -1.77 -4.49 18.62
CA GLU A 144 -2.91 -4.67 17.71
C GLU A 144 -2.46 -5.19 16.34
N ASN A 145 -1.38 -4.64 15.77
CA ASN A 145 -0.85 -5.11 14.50
C ASN A 145 -0.36 -6.57 14.56
N TYR A 146 0.25 -6.99 15.68
CA TYR A 146 0.57 -8.40 15.93
C TYR A 146 -0.68 -9.28 16.10
N ALA A 147 -1.69 -8.83 16.85
CA ALA A 147 -2.95 -9.56 17.04
C ALA A 147 -3.73 -9.73 15.72
N LEU A 148 -3.81 -8.67 14.88
CA LEU A 148 -4.41 -8.72 13.55
C LEU A 148 -3.63 -9.65 12.61
N LYS A 149 -2.30 -9.64 12.64
CA LYS A 149 -1.46 -10.59 11.88
C LYS A 149 -1.65 -12.04 12.34
N ALA A 150 -1.83 -12.27 13.64
CA ALA A 150 -2.15 -13.60 14.17
C ALA A 150 -3.54 -14.07 13.72
N LYS A 151 -4.56 -13.21 13.81
CA LYS A 151 -5.93 -13.50 13.35
C LYS A 151 -5.99 -13.77 11.84
N LEU A 152 -5.26 -12.99 11.03
CA LEU A 152 -5.17 -13.20 9.59
C LEU A 152 -4.54 -14.57 9.26
N ARG A 153 -3.44 -14.94 9.93
CA ARG A 153 -2.82 -16.27 9.78
C ARG A 153 -3.77 -17.40 10.20
N GLN A 154 -4.52 -17.22 11.28
CA GLN A 154 -5.51 -18.19 11.74
C GLN A 154 -6.62 -18.38 10.69
N GLN A 155 -7.14 -17.30 10.11
CA GLN A 155 -8.15 -17.37 9.04
C GLN A 155 -7.59 -18.01 7.77
N GLN A 156 -6.33 -17.74 7.41
CA GLN A 156 -5.64 -18.40 6.29
C GLN A 156 -5.57 -19.92 6.51
N VAL A 157 -5.08 -20.38 7.66
CA VAL A 157 -5.02 -21.82 8.01
C VAL A 157 -6.42 -22.45 7.98
N GLN A 158 -7.43 -21.81 8.59
CA GLN A 158 -8.81 -22.29 8.56
C GLN A 158 -9.38 -22.41 7.13
N SER A 159 -9.05 -21.47 6.24
CA SER A 159 -9.46 -21.55 4.83
C SER A 159 -8.74 -22.67 4.07
N GLU A 160 -7.46 -22.92 4.37
CA GLU A 160 -6.68 -24.02 3.79
C GLU A 160 -7.19 -25.39 4.27
N GLU A 161 -7.54 -25.50 5.56
CA GLU A 161 -8.17 -26.67 6.16
C GLU A 161 -9.55 -26.94 5.55
N ALA A 162 -10.38 -25.92 5.36
CA ALA A 162 -11.67 -26.05 4.67
C ALA A 162 -11.51 -26.56 3.22
N VAL A 163 -10.52 -26.05 2.47
CA VAL A 163 -10.21 -26.53 1.12
C VAL A 163 -9.69 -27.97 1.13
N LYS A 164 -8.86 -28.36 2.11
CA LYS A 164 -8.40 -29.75 2.28
C LYS A 164 -9.56 -30.70 2.60
N MET A 165 -10.48 -30.30 3.47
CA MET A 165 -11.68 -31.08 3.81
C MET A 165 -12.60 -31.23 2.59
N LEU A 166 -12.84 -30.17 1.82
CA LEU A 166 -13.68 -30.22 0.62
C LEU A 166 -13.06 -31.12 -0.47
N LYS A 167 -11.73 -31.05 -0.68
CA LYS A 167 -11.01 -31.95 -1.59
C LYS A 167 -11.13 -33.41 -1.16
N ARG A 168 -10.91 -33.69 0.13
CA ARG A 168 -11.03 -35.05 0.69
C ARG A 168 -12.45 -35.60 0.55
N GLN A 169 -13.48 -34.78 0.73
CA GLN A 169 -14.86 -35.19 0.48
C GLN A 169 -15.05 -35.54 -1.00
N HIS A 170 -14.62 -34.67 -1.91
CA HIS A 170 -14.73 -34.92 -3.35
C HIS A 170 -13.96 -36.17 -3.81
N GLU A 171 -12.80 -36.47 -3.22
CA GLU A 171 -12.06 -37.72 -3.45
C GLU A 171 -12.84 -38.97 -3.01
N LEU A 172 -13.56 -38.90 -1.89
CA LEU A 172 -14.45 -39.97 -1.43
C LEU A 172 -15.68 -40.13 -2.33
N ASP A 173 -16.31 -39.02 -2.74
CA ASP A 173 -17.46 -39.02 -3.64
C ASP A 173 -17.07 -39.62 -5.01
N LEU A 174 -15.91 -39.23 -5.55
CA LEU A 174 -15.34 -39.80 -6.77
C LEU A 174 -15.01 -41.29 -6.62
N ALA A 175 -14.54 -41.74 -5.45
CA ALA A 175 -14.30 -43.15 -5.18
C ALA A 175 -15.61 -43.96 -5.17
N HIS A 176 -16.67 -43.44 -4.55
CA HIS A 176 -18.00 -44.06 -4.56
C HIS A 176 -18.57 -44.16 -5.98
N ILE A 177 -18.51 -43.07 -6.76
CA ILE A 177 -18.97 -43.04 -8.15
C ILE A 177 -18.19 -44.05 -9.02
N ARG A 178 -16.87 -44.16 -8.84
CA ARG A 178 -16.05 -45.19 -9.52
C ARG A 178 -16.46 -46.60 -9.13
N GLN A 179 -16.70 -46.86 -7.84
CA GLN A 179 -17.14 -48.16 -7.34
C GLN A 179 -18.50 -48.56 -7.91
N ASP A 180 -19.46 -47.63 -8.00
CA ASP A 180 -20.75 -47.88 -8.64
C ASP A 180 -20.62 -48.17 -10.13
N PHE A 181 -19.76 -47.47 -10.87
CA PHE A 181 -19.51 -47.78 -12.28
C PHE A 181 -18.79 -49.13 -12.47
N SER A 182 -17.80 -49.49 -11.63
CA SER A 182 -17.19 -50.82 -11.65
C SER A 182 -18.23 -51.91 -11.43
N ARG A 183 -19.10 -51.76 -10.42
CA ARG A 183 -20.20 -52.69 -10.15
C ARG A 183 -21.19 -52.78 -11.32
N GLN A 184 -21.55 -51.66 -11.96
CA GLN A 184 -22.41 -51.67 -13.15
C GLN A 184 -21.75 -52.40 -14.34
N ILE A 185 -20.44 -52.27 -14.52
CA ILE A 185 -19.68 -53.01 -15.55
C ILE A 185 -19.70 -54.50 -15.24
N GLU A 186 -19.38 -54.92 -14.02
CA GLU A 186 -19.45 -56.32 -13.58
C GLU A 186 -20.87 -56.91 -13.77
N GLU A 187 -21.91 -56.16 -13.42
CA GLU A 187 -23.31 -56.54 -13.64
C GLU A 187 -23.68 -56.67 -15.13
N ILE A 188 -23.06 -55.89 -16.03
CA ILE A 188 -23.26 -55.99 -17.49
C ILE A 188 -22.48 -57.19 -18.05
N GLU A 189 -21.22 -57.36 -17.68
CA GLU A 189 -20.35 -58.46 -18.12
C GLU A 189 -20.92 -59.81 -17.68
N ALA A 190 -21.39 -59.94 -16.44
CA ALA A 190 -22.05 -61.15 -15.95
C ALA A 190 -23.33 -61.50 -16.74
N ARG A 191 -24.13 -60.48 -17.14
CA ARG A 191 -25.30 -60.67 -18.01
C ARG A 191 -24.91 -61.13 -19.42
N ALA A 192 -23.91 -60.50 -20.03
CA ALA A 192 -23.41 -60.85 -21.35
C ALA A 192 -22.80 -62.27 -21.38
N ALA A 193 -21.99 -62.61 -20.36
CA ALA A 193 -21.41 -63.94 -20.20
C ALA A 193 -22.50 -65.03 -20.03
N LYS A 194 -23.55 -64.75 -19.24
CA LYS A 194 -24.70 -65.64 -19.09
C LYS A 194 -25.43 -65.86 -20.42
N GLN A 195 -25.68 -64.79 -21.19
CA GLN A 195 -26.29 -64.89 -22.53
C GLN A 195 -25.42 -65.69 -23.50
N MET A 196 -24.10 -65.46 -23.53
CA MET A 196 -23.18 -66.22 -24.38
C MET A 196 -23.12 -67.70 -24.02
N ASN A 197 -23.16 -68.04 -22.72
CA ASN A 197 -23.21 -69.44 -22.28
C ASN A 197 -24.55 -70.10 -22.65
N MET A 198 -25.68 -69.42 -22.49
CA MET A 198 -26.98 -69.93 -22.94
C MET A 198 -27.01 -70.18 -24.45
N LEU A 199 -26.42 -69.30 -25.27
CA LEU A 199 -26.32 -69.50 -26.72
C LEU A 199 -25.41 -70.68 -27.08
N ARG A 200 -24.30 -70.89 -26.36
CA ARG A 200 -23.44 -72.08 -26.53
C ARG A 200 -24.19 -73.37 -26.19
N GLU A 201 -24.91 -73.40 -25.07
CA GLU A 201 -25.74 -74.56 -24.67
C GLU A 201 -26.86 -74.84 -25.69
N GLN A 202 -27.48 -73.80 -26.27
CA GLN A 202 -28.46 -73.93 -27.34
C GLN A 202 -27.85 -74.52 -28.62
N ILE A 203 -26.68 -74.05 -29.05
CA ILE A 203 -25.99 -74.60 -30.23
C ILE A 203 -25.52 -76.04 -29.97
N ASP A 204 -24.97 -76.35 -28.80
CA ASP A 204 -24.56 -77.71 -28.47
C ASP A 204 -25.75 -78.67 -28.29
N THR A 205 -26.91 -78.20 -27.82
CA THR A 205 -28.14 -79.03 -27.80
C THR A 205 -28.70 -79.24 -29.21
N GLN A 206 -28.78 -78.20 -30.05
CA GLN A 206 -29.13 -78.34 -31.47
C GLN A 206 -28.23 -79.34 -32.19
N ARG A 207 -26.90 -79.18 -32.08
CA ARG A 207 -25.91 -80.10 -32.66
C ARG A 207 -26.07 -81.54 -32.17
N ARG A 208 -26.37 -81.75 -30.88
CA ARG A 208 -26.64 -83.10 -30.34
C ARG A 208 -27.92 -83.71 -30.94
N VAL A 209 -28.96 -82.91 -31.14
CA VAL A 209 -30.20 -83.35 -31.81
C VAL A 209 -29.96 -83.65 -33.30
N GLU A 210 -29.21 -82.81 -34.03
CA GLU A 210 -28.87 -83.05 -35.44
C GLU A 210 -28.04 -84.32 -35.63
N VAL A 211 -27.07 -84.58 -34.74
CA VAL A 211 -26.30 -85.84 -34.74
C VAL A 211 -27.22 -87.04 -34.47
N HIS A 212 -28.04 -86.99 -33.42
CA HIS A 212 -28.98 -88.08 -33.10
C HIS A 212 -29.98 -88.35 -34.24
N MET A 213 -30.53 -87.30 -34.85
CA MET A 213 -31.41 -87.42 -36.02
C MET A 213 -30.68 -88.02 -37.21
N THR A 214 -29.42 -87.66 -37.44
CA THR A 214 -28.58 -88.23 -38.51
C THR A 214 -28.27 -89.71 -38.26
N GLU A 215 -28.01 -90.08 -37.00
CA GLU A 215 -27.78 -91.46 -36.58
C GLU A 215 -29.07 -92.30 -36.70
N GLU A 216 -30.22 -91.77 -36.31
CA GLU A 216 -31.53 -92.40 -36.57
C GLU A 216 -31.77 -92.66 -38.07
N HIS A 217 -31.49 -91.69 -38.94
CA HIS A 217 -31.65 -91.87 -40.39
C HIS A 217 -30.70 -92.93 -40.96
N LYS A 218 -29.45 -92.96 -40.49
CA LYS A 218 -28.48 -94.03 -40.83
C LYS A 218 -28.97 -95.40 -40.34
N ASN A 219 -29.45 -95.50 -39.10
CA ASN A 219 -29.94 -96.75 -38.52
C ASN A 219 -31.19 -97.27 -39.24
N LYS A 220 -32.13 -96.40 -39.60
CA LYS A 220 -33.31 -96.74 -40.43
C LYS A 220 -32.90 -97.20 -41.83
N HIS A 221 -31.87 -96.59 -42.43
CA HIS A 221 -31.32 -97.05 -43.71
C HIS A 221 -30.62 -98.41 -43.60
N ILE A 222 -29.84 -98.65 -42.54
CA ILE A 222 -29.20 -99.94 -42.24
C ILE A 222 -30.27 -101.03 -42.10
N GLN A 223 -31.30 -100.83 -41.28
CA GLN A 223 -32.42 -101.76 -41.13
C GLN A 223 -33.14 -102.06 -42.45
N THR A 224 -33.31 -101.04 -43.30
CA THR A 224 -33.90 -101.20 -44.64
C THR A 224 -32.99 -102.03 -45.55
N LEU A 225 -31.68 -101.83 -45.48
CA LEU A 225 -30.69 -102.57 -46.26
C LEU A 225 -30.58 -104.02 -45.78
N GLU A 226 -30.59 -104.26 -44.46
CA GLU A 226 -30.63 -105.58 -43.83
C GLU A 226 -31.87 -106.37 -44.28
N ALA A 227 -33.07 -105.78 -44.18
CA ALA A 227 -34.32 -106.41 -44.63
C ALA A 227 -34.33 -106.68 -46.15
N ASN A 228 -33.66 -105.85 -46.96
CA ASN A 228 -33.50 -106.08 -48.40
C ASN A 228 -32.49 -107.20 -48.70
N HIS A 229 -31.38 -107.27 -47.96
CA HIS A 229 -30.42 -108.38 -48.05
C HIS A 229 -31.05 -109.69 -47.60
N GLU A 230 -31.79 -109.72 -46.50
CA GLU A 230 -32.48 -110.91 -46.01
C GLU A 230 -33.53 -111.42 -47.02
N ARG A 231 -34.31 -110.51 -47.63
CA ARG A 231 -35.21 -110.87 -48.74
C ARG A 231 -34.44 -111.39 -49.97
N ALA A 232 -33.29 -110.81 -50.31
CA ALA A 232 -32.46 -111.31 -51.40
C ALA A 232 -31.89 -112.71 -51.10
N PHE A 233 -31.42 -112.96 -49.88
CA PHE A 233 -30.99 -114.29 -49.42
C PHE A 233 -32.15 -115.30 -49.38
N ALA A 234 -33.35 -114.89 -49.01
CA ALA A 234 -34.54 -115.74 -49.07
C ALA A 234 -34.90 -116.12 -50.51
N ASN A 235 -34.92 -115.14 -51.43
CA ASN A 235 -35.14 -115.37 -52.86
C ASN A 235 -34.06 -116.27 -53.47
N MET A 236 -32.79 -116.08 -53.11
CA MET A 236 -31.67 -116.90 -53.57
C MET A 236 -31.77 -118.34 -53.04
N LYS A 237 -32.14 -118.52 -51.76
CA LYS A 237 -32.44 -119.84 -51.17
C LYS A 237 -33.61 -120.52 -51.89
N ALA A 238 -34.69 -119.80 -52.19
CA ALA A 238 -35.83 -120.33 -52.93
C ALA A 238 -35.41 -120.79 -54.34
N TYR A 239 -34.72 -119.94 -55.11
CA TYR A 239 -34.21 -120.28 -56.44
C TYR A 239 -33.32 -121.53 -56.46
N TYR A 240 -32.39 -121.68 -55.51
CA TYR A 240 -31.59 -122.90 -55.43
C TYR A 240 -32.40 -124.11 -54.95
N ASN A 241 -33.37 -123.92 -54.05
CA ASN A 241 -34.28 -124.99 -53.61
C ASN A 241 -35.12 -125.51 -54.79
N ASP A 242 -35.71 -124.61 -55.59
CA ASP A 242 -36.48 -124.92 -56.79
C ASP A 242 -35.62 -125.65 -57.83
N ILE A 243 -34.35 -125.25 -58.03
CA ILE A 243 -33.39 -125.98 -58.87
C ILE A 243 -33.10 -127.37 -58.29
N THR A 244 -32.93 -127.53 -56.97
CA THR A 244 -32.71 -128.86 -56.38
C THR A 244 -33.95 -129.75 -56.49
N LEU A 245 -35.16 -129.22 -56.31
CA LEU A 245 -36.42 -129.94 -56.49
C LEU A 245 -36.63 -130.33 -57.97
N GLY A 246 -36.33 -129.42 -58.89
CA GLY A 246 -36.31 -129.68 -60.33
C GLY A 246 -35.34 -130.81 -60.68
N ASN A 247 -34.08 -130.72 -60.24
CA ASN A 247 -33.07 -131.76 -60.43
C ASN A 247 -33.50 -133.10 -59.82
N ILE A 248 -34.11 -133.12 -58.62
CA ILE A 248 -34.67 -134.32 -58.00
C ILE A 248 -35.81 -134.92 -58.86
N SER A 249 -36.68 -134.09 -59.44
CA SER A 249 -37.76 -134.56 -60.34
C SER A 249 -37.23 -135.14 -61.65
N VAL A 250 -36.15 -134.57 -62.21
CA VAL A 250 -35.44 -135.11 -63.38
C VAL A 250 -34.75 -136.43 -63.03
N ILE A 251 -34.08 -136.53 -61.87
CA ILE A 251 -33.49 -137.78 -61.38
C ILE A 251 -34.56 -138.87 -61.17
N LYS A 252 -35.77 -138.50 -60.71
CA LYS A 252 -36.89 -139.43 -60.52
C LYS A 252 -37.45 -139.95 -61.85
N THR A 253 -37.75 -139.05 -62.79
CA THR A 253 -38.24 -139.44 -64.13
C THR A 253 -37.21 -140.24 -64.94
N LEU A 254 -35.92 -139.93 -64.81
CA LEU A 254 -34.85 -140.74 -65.41
C LEU A 254 -34.77 -142.15 -64.82
N ARG A 255 -35.05 -142.35 -63.51
CA ARG A 255 -35.17 -143.69 -62.92
C ARG A 255 -36.39 -144.45 -63.45
N GLU A 256 -37.54 -143.78 -63.51
CA GLU A 256 -38.79 -144.37 -64.02
C GLU A 256 -38.62 -144.85 -65.48
N ASN A 257 -37.96 -144.05 -66.32
CA ASN A 257 -37.60 -144.44 -67.69
C ASN A 257 -36.62 -145.63 -67.76
N ILE A 258 -35.66 -145.75 -66.83
CA ILE A 258 -34.71 -146.88 -66.78
C ILE A 258 -35.44 -148.19 -66.45
N ASP A 259 -36.38 -148.16 -65.50
CA ASP A 259 -37.14 -149.35 -65.11
C ASP A 259 -38.19 -149.76 -66.18
N GLU A 260 -38.76 -148.80 -66.92
CA GLU A 260 -39.57 -149.14 -68.11
C GLU A 260 -38.72 -149.74 -69.24
N LEU A 261 -37.53 -149.21 -69.55
CA LEU A 261 -36.63 -149.79 -70.55
C LEU A 261 -36.21 -151.23 -70.19
N ARG A 262 -36.01 -151.53 -68.90
CA ARG A 262 -35.78 -152.90 -68.40
C ARG A 262 -36.98 -153.81 -68.66
N SER A 263 -38.21 -153.32 -68.44
CA SER A 263 -39.45 -154.03 -68.75
C SER A 263 -39.65 -154.28 -70.25
N GLN A 264 -39.17 -153.37 -71.11
CA GLN A 264 -39.18 -153.57 -72.57
C GLN A 264 -38.14 -154.61 -73.01
N LEU A 265 -36.93 -154.59 -72.42
CA LEU A 265 -35.87 -155.56 -72.71
C LEU A 265 -36.30 -157.01 -72.41
N GLY A 266 -36.90 -157.25 -71.24
CA GLY A 266 -37.38 -158.58 -70.86
C GLY A 266 -38.48 -159.11 -71.80
N ARG A 267 -39.35 -158.23 -72.32
CA ARG A 267 -40.35 -158.58 -73.35
C ARG A 267 -39.71 -158.97 -74.68
N ALA A 268 -38.61 -158.31 -75.07
CA ALA A 268 -37.89 -158.62 -76.31
C ALA A 268 -37.16 -159.97 -76.26
N GLN A 269 -36.59 -160.35 -75.10
CA GLN A 269 -35.88 -161.62 -74.94
C GLN A 269 -36.82 -162.82 -75.13
N ASN A 270 -37.99 -162.82 -74.49
CA ASN A 270 -38.98 -163.91 -74.59
C ASN A 270 -39.47 -164.13 -76.03
N LEU A 271 -39.56 -163.07 -76.83
CA LEU A 271 -39.98 -163.16 -78.24
C LEU A 271 -38.89 -163.81 -79.12
N LEU A 272 -37.62 -163.49 -78.87
CA LEU A 272 -36.49 -164.04 -79.62
C LEU A 272 -36.41 -165.57 -79.48
N GLU A 273 -36.52 -166.06 -78.25
CA GLU A 273 -36.46 -167.50 -77.91
C GLU A 273 -37.55 -168.30 -78.63
N SER A 274 -38.78 -167.76 -78.72
CA SER A 274 -39.88 -168.35 -79.50
C SER A 274 -39.55 -168.46 -80.99
N THR A 275 -38.91 -167.45 -81.60
CA THR A 275 -38.63 -167.44 -83.05
C THR A 275 -37.50 -168.38 -83.46
N GLN A 276 -36.59 -168.74 -82.55
CA GLN A 276 -35.48 -169.65 -82.85
C GLN A 276 -35.99 -171.10 -83.05
N SER A 277 -36.96 -171.55 -82.25
CA SER A 277 -37.49 -172.92 -82.33
C SER A 277 -38.21 -173.24 -83.65
N GLU A 278 -38.92 -172.27 -84.24
CA GLU A 278 -39.60 -172.46 -85.54
C GLU A 278 -38.60 -172.60 -86.72
N LEU A 279 -37.41 -172.02 -86.59
CA LEU A 279 -36.44 -171.91 -87.68
C LEU A 279 -35.69 -173.24 -87.92
N GLU A 280 -35.42 -173.99 -86.86
CA GLU A 280 -34.78 -175.31 -86.94
C GLU A 280 -35.67 -176.34 -87.66
N GLN A 281 -36.99 -176.32 -87.39
CA GLN A 281 -37.94 -177.23 -88.05
C GLN A 281 -37.97 -177.05 -89.58
N LYS A 282 -38.00 -175.80 -90.06
CA LYS A 282 -38.03 -175.52 -91.50
C LYS A 282 -36.71 -175.83 -92.20
N THR A 283 -35.59 -175.70 -91.49
CA THR A 283 -34.27 -175.99 -92.05
C THR A 283 -34.12 -177.47 -92.45
N GLN A 284 -34.72 -178.40 -91.70
CA GLN A 284 -34.68 -179.83 -92.02
C GLN A 284 -35.49 -180.22 -93.27
N THR A 285 -36.52 -179.47 -93.66
CA THR A 285 -37.36 -179.81 -94.82
C THR A 285 -36.72 -179.41 -96.15
N LEU A 286 -36.06 -178.24 -96.21
CA LEU A 286 -35.40 -177.74 -97.42
C LEU A 286 -34.23 -178.61 -97.89
N CYS A 287 -33.47 -179.21 -96.95
CA CYS A 287 -32.31 -180.05 -97.24
C CYS A 287 -32.62 -181.29 -98.11
N LYS A 288 -33.89 -181.73 -98.17
CA LYS A 288 -34.33 -182.84 -99.03
C LYS A 288 -34.56 -182.40 -100.48
N LEU A 289 -35.14 -181.22 -100.69
CA LEU A 289 -35.52 -180.69 -102.02
C LEU A 289 -34.32 -180.16 -102.82
N ASP A 290 -33.31 -179.60 -102.15
CA ASP A 290 -32.19 -178.94 -102.86
C ASP A 290 -31.26 -179.94 -103.58
N LYS A 291 -31.28 -181.23 -103.17
CA LYS A 291 -30.58 -182.32 -103.86
C LYS A 291 -31.17 -182.64 -105.23
N GLU A 292 -32.46 -182.35 -105.45
CA GLU A 292 -33.11 -182.51 -106.76
C GLU A 292 -32.87 -181.27 -107.64
N ASN A 293 -32.80 -180.08 -107.05
CA ASN A 293 -32.58 -178.81 -107.76
C ASN A 293 -31.16 -178.67 -108.36
N ALA A 294 -30.15 -179.24 -107.70
CA ALA A 294 -28.76 -179.18 -108.15
C ALA A 294 -28.57 -179.77 -109.56
N HIS A 295 -29.40 -180.73 -109.97
CA HIS A 295 -29.26 -181.46 -111.23
C HIS A 295 -29.65 -180.65 -112.49
N LEU A 296 -30.30 -179.48 -112.32
CA LEU A 296 -30.86 -178.66 -113.41
C LEU A 296 -30.12 -177.33 -113.65
N ARG A 297 -29.29 -176.87 -112.69
CA ARG A 297 -28.92 -175.45 -112.55
C ARG A 297 -27.61 -174.99 -113.20
N HIS A 298 -26.99 -175.76 -114.08
CA HIS A 298 -25.66 -175.46 -114.65
C HIS A 298 -25.62 -174.19 -115.61
N VAL A 299 -26.31 -173.02 -115.28
CA VAL A 299 -26.81 -171.86 -116.17
C VAL A 299 -26.94 -170.03 -115.83
N ALA A 300 -26.70 -168.85 -114.73
CA ALA A 300 -26.75 -167.00 -114.35
C ALA A 300 -26.34 -165.62 -112.99
N LYS A 301 -26.37 -164.01 -112.72
CA LYS A 301 -26.06 -162.61 -111.46
C LYS A 301 -26.08 -160.65 -111.17
N LEU A 302 -25.87 -159.52 -110.02
CA LEU A 302 -25.85 -157.67 -109.64
C LEU A 302 -25.48 -156.30 -108.26
N TYR A 303 -25.51 -154.69 -107.98
CA TYR A 303 -25.11 -153.31 -106.74
C TYR A 303 -25.30 -151.37 -106.35
N GLU A 304 -24.98 -150.24 -105.23
CA GLU A 304 -25.14 -148.39 -104.76
C GLU A 304 -24.59 -146.98 -103.45
N SER A 305 -24.79 -145.41 -103.08
CA SER A 305 -24.27 -143.97 -101.95
C SER A 305 -24.71 -142.10 -101.45
N GLU A 306 -24.48 -140.68 -100.65
CA GLU A 306 -23.88 -139.34 -99.46
C GLU A 306 -24.21 -137.44 -98.92
N LYS A 307 -23.80 -136.29 -97.83
CA LYS A 307 -23.80 -134.42 -97.39
C LYS A 307 -23.68 -133.07 -95.93
N ILE A 308 -23.53 -131.46 -95.65
CA ILE A 308 -23.32 -130.09 -94.33
C ILE A 308 -23.37 -128.13 -93.99
N ALA A 309 -23.23 -127.00 -92.80
CA ALA A 309 -23.16 -125.15 -92.42
C ALA A 309 -23.02 -123.78 -90.98
N HIS A 310 -22.88 -122.17 -90.73
CA HIS A 310 -23.04 -120.75 -89.47
C HIS A 310 -22.45 -118.91 -88.99
N MET A 311 -22.75 -117.66 -87.99
CA MET A 311 -22.16 -115.93 -87.47
C MET A 311 -22.24 -114.25 -86.38
N ARG A 312 -22.47 -112.93 -85.43
CA ARG A 312 -21.82 -111.29 -84.70
C ARG A 312 -22.16 -109.43 -84.08
N GLN A 313 -21.87 -108.33 -82.91
CA GLN A 313 -21.85 -106.47 -82.49
C GLN A 313 -21.90 -105.11 -81.05
N GLU A 314 -21.59 -103.54 -80.73
CA GLU A 314 -21.92 -102.03 -79.65
C GLU A 314 -21.18 -100.42 -78.74
N MET A 315 -21.59 -98.96 -78.12
CA MET A 315 -20.98 -97.44 -77.16
C MET A 315 -21.50 -95.67 -76.40
N CYS A 316 -21.00 -94.48 -75.40
CA CYS A 316 -21.34 -92.72 -74.78
C CYS A 316 -20.79 -91.32 -73.47
N ARG A 317 -21.00 -89.75 -73.07
CA ARG A 317 -20.75 -88.42 -71.72
C ARG A 317 -20.62 -86.47 -71.32
N PHE A 318 -20.83 -85.35 -70.16
CA PHE A 318 -20.37 -83.60 -69.57
C PHE A 318 -20.87 -82.10 -68.37
N PHE A 319 -20.25 -80.72 -67.74
CA PHE A 319 -20.44 -78.98 -67.00
C PHE A 319 -20.44 -77.82 -65.40
N SER A 320 -20.41 -76.36 -64.65
CA SER A 320 -20.24 -74.52 -64.28
C SER A 320 -20.30 -73.21 -62.79
N ALA A 321 -20.07 -71.63 -62.43
CA ALA A 321 -20.17 -70.32 -61.06
C ALA A 321 -19.91 -68.40 -60.64
N TYR A 322 -20.06 -67.30 -59.44
CA TYR A 322 -19.85 -65.48 -58.96
C TYR A 322 -19.82 -64.19 -57.44
N LEU A 323 -19.77 -62.60 -57.11
CA LEU A 323 -19.53 -61.28 -55.76
C LEU A 323 -19.81 -59.37 -55.26
N SER A 324 -19.54 -58.30 -54.08
CA SER A 324 -19.75 -56.51 -53.50
C SER A 324 -19.23 -55.25 -52.07
N CYS A 325 -19.26 -53.82 -51.27
CA CYS A 325 -19.62 -52.04 -50.77
C CYS A 325 -19.07 -50.63 -49.48
N LEU A 326 -19.46 -49.14 -48.93
CA LEU A 326 -18.94 -47.67 -47.85
C LEU A 326 -19.65 -46.04 -46.98
N ILE A 327 -19.49 -44.64 -46.14
CA ILE A 327 -18.81 -43.19 -45.15
C ILE A 327 -19.40 -41.56 -44.16
N SER A 328 -18.87 -40.28 -43.31
CA SER A 328 -19.36 -38.71 -42.38
C SER A 328 -18.70 -37.12 -41.40
N TYR A 329 -19.19 -35.78 -40.61
CA TYR A 329 -18.64 -34.20 -39.74
C TYR A 329 -19.21 -32.72 -38.53
N VAL A 330 -18.72 -31.29 -37.92
CA VAL A 330 -19.07 -29.94 -36.63
C VAL A 330 -18.69 -28.06 -36.10
N ILE A 331 -19.00 -26.94 -34.96
CA ILE A 331 -18.73 -25.15 -34.40
C ILE A 331 -18.96 -23.88 -32.89
N GLU A 332 -18.75 -22.33 -32.47
CA GLU A 332 -18.87 -21.04 -31.12
C GLU A 332 -19.78 -19.52 -30.86
N CYS A 333 -20.36 -19.02 -29.62
CA CYS A 333 -20.77 -17.63 -28.82
C CYS A 333 -22.18 -16.76 -28.58
N GLU A 334 -22.41 -15.99 -27.42
CA GLU A 334 -23.50 -15.01 -26.81
C GLU A 334 -24.97 -15.48 -26.36
N PRO A 335 -25.92 -14.77 -25.62
CA PRO A 335 -26.02 -13.62 -24.62
C PRO A 335 -27.05 -13.75 -23.37
N PRO A 336 -27.33 -12.72 -22.46
CA PRO A 336 -28.16 -12.80 -21.18
C PRO A 336 -29.18 -11.63 -20.74
N GLY A 337 -29.97 -11.69 -19.61
CA GLY A 337 -30.75 -10.52 -19.02
C GLY A 337 -31.69 -10.56 -17.72
N PHE A 338 -31.66 -9.48 -16.88
CA PHE A 338 -32.57 -8.96 -15.76
C PHE A 338 -32.87 -9.78 -14.44
N LEU A 339 -33.24 -9.25 -13.23
CA LEU A 339 -33.71 -7.93 -12.67
C LEU A 339 -33.54 -7.80 -11.09
N GLY A 340 -33.20 -6.62 -10.49
CA GLY A 340 -33.83 -6.13 -9.21
C GLY A 340 -33.05 -5.71 -7.91
N ARG A 341 -33.27 -4.45 -7.44
CA ARG A 341 -33.21 -3.84 -6.05
C ARG A 341 -31.87 -3.40 -5.36
N CYS A 342 -32.00 -2.50 -4.35
CA CYS A 342 -30.97 -1.59 -3.77
C CYS A 342 -31.19 -1.29 -2.24
N MET A 343 -30.51 -0.25 -1.67
CA MET A 343 -30.54 0.39 -0.31
C MET A 343 -29.37 0.00 0.65
N GLU A 344 -28.80 0.83 1.55
CA GLU A 344 -28.59 2.32 1.65
C GLU A 344 -27.52 2.66 2.76
N GLY A 345 -27.28 3.93 3.16
CA GLY A 345 -26.18 4.37 4.08
C GLY A 345 -26.51 5.49 5.10
N GLU A 346 -25.54 5.95 5.92
CA GLU A 346 -25.79 6.54 7.28
C GLU A 346 -25.49 8.06 7.57
N MET A 347 -26.45 8.68 8.30
CA MET A 347 -26.36 9.59 9.50
C MET A 347 -25.87 11.09 9.55
N LYS A 348 -26.45 11.82 10.56
CA LYS A 348 -26.02 13.05 11.35
C LYS A 348 -26.48 14.47 10.89
N THR A 349 -26.77 15.54 11.70
CA THR A 349 -27.18 15.85 13.14
C THR A 349 -27.47 17.40 13.35
N ASN A 350 -28.22 17.87 14.41
CA ASN A 350 -28.03 19.12 15.28
C ASN A 350 -29.20 20.12 15.64
N GLY A 351 -29.11 20.86 16.80
CA GLY A 351 -29.61 22.28 17.05
C GLY A 351 -30.08 22.78 18.48
N HIS A 352 -29.50 23.86 19.12
CA HIS A 352 -29.90 24.55 20.43
C HIS A 352 -29.18 25.94 20.81
N LEU A 353 -29.66 26.80 21.81
CA LEU A 353 -29.12 28.15 22.29
C LEU A 353 -29.53 28.65 23.75
N ALA A 354 -28.93 29.75 24.37
CA ALA A 354 -29.28 30.42 25.69
C ALA A 354 -28.65 31.85 26.04
N GLN A 355 -29.09 32.64 27.08
CA GLN A 355 -28.56 34.01 27.53
C GLN A 355 -29.01 34.56 28.97
N VAL A 356 -28.38 35.61 29.61
CA VAL A 356 -28.74 36.27 30.96
C VAL A 356 -28.10 37.70 31.30
N HIS A 357 -28.55 38.51 32.32
CA HIS A 357 -27.96 39.83 32.84
C HIS A 357 -28.45 40.38 34.25
N MET A 358 -27.87 41.46 34.89
CA MET A 358 -28.26 42.16 36.19
C MET A 358 -27.68 43.64 36.43
N PHE A 359 -28.11 44.44 37.46
CA PHE A 359 -27.67 45.86 37.81
C PHE A 359 -27.88 46.40 39.31
N GLU A 360 -27.21 47.50 39.82
CA GLU A 360 -27.32 48.15 41.21
C GLU A 360 -26.86 49.69 41.41
N PRO A 361 -26.98 50.40 42.61
CA PRO A 361 -26.89 51.91 42.83
C PRO A 361 -25.93 52.58 43.94
N GLU A 362 -25.94 53.94 44.21
CA GLU A 362 -24.92 54.75 45.02
C GLU A 362 -25.30 56.07 45.88
N HIS A 363 -24.42 57.14 46.06
CA HIS A 363 -24.09 57.84 47.38
C HIS A 363 -23.65 59.41 47.42
N THR A 364 -23.61 60.10 48.62
CA THR A 364 -22.76 61.30 49.08
C THR A 364 -23.18 62.82 49.02
N THR A 365 -22.55 63.72 49.86
CA THR A 365 -22.33 65.20 49.60
C THR A 365 -21.44 66.06 50.57
N LEU A 366 -20.94 65.61 51.74
CA LEU A 366 -20.28 66.46 52.77
C LEU A 366 -18.81 66.89 52.48
N THR A 367 -18.48 67.28 51.24
CA THR A 367 -17.10 67.24 50.71
C THR A 367 -16.36 68.58 50.56
N LYS A 368 -17.04 69.72 50.71
CA LYS A 368 -16.64 70.97 50.02
C LYS A 368 -15.49 71.79 50.62
N GLN A 369 -15.17 71.70 51.91
CA GLN A 369 -14.22 72.63 52.56
C GLN A 369 -12.77 72.11 52.64
N ASN A 370 -12.57 70.80 52.83
CA ASN A 370 -11.25 70.16 52.76
C ASN A 370 -10.57 70.41 51.39
N ALA A 371 -11.38 70.50 50.33
CA ALA A 371 -10.94 70.72 48.95
C ALA A 371 -10.07 71.97 48.73
N LYS A 372 -10.24 73.04 49.51
CA LYS A 372 -9.55 74.32 49.20
C LYS A 372 -8.06 74.37 49.56
N LYS A 373 -7.61 73.61 50.57
CA LYS A 373 -6.18 73.49 50.88
C LYS A 373 -5.50 72.36 50.09
N THR A 374 -6.23 71.31 49.73
CA THR A 374 -5.72 70.31 48.79
C THR A 374 -5.48 70.94 47.42
N VAL A 375 -6.37 71.80 46.90
CA VAL A 375 -6.24 72.45 45.58
C VAL A 375 -4.90 73.13 45.32
N LEU A 376 -4.30 73.86 46.27
CA LEU A 376 -3.01 74.54 46.02
C LEU A 376 -1.81 73.58 46.01
N ALA A 377 -1.85 72.50 46.79
CA ALA A 377 -0.84 71.44 46.70
C ALA A 377 -1.05 70.61 45.42
N MET A 378 -2.32 70.32 45.11
CA MET A 378 -2.79 69.64 43.91
C MET A 378 -2.26 70.35 42.66
N GLN A 379 -2.44 71.67 42.53
CA GLN A 379 -1.95 72.47 41.39
C GLN A 379 -0.44 72.32 41.10
N LYS A 380 0.39 72.17 42.14
CA LYS A 380 1.84 71.93 41.95
C LYS A 380 2.14 70.48 41.54
N THR A 381 1.36 69.51 42.02
CA THR A 381 1.47 68.12 41.57
C THR A 381 0.82 67.87 40.20
N GLU A 382 -0.20 68.66 39.85
CA GLU A 382 -0.96 68.69 38.59
C GLU A 382 -0.03 69.17 37.47
N MET A 383 0.60 70.35 37.61
CA MET A 383 1.63 70.82 36.66
C MET A 383 2.79 69.82 36.46
N ASN A 384 3.22 69.10 37.50
CA ASN A 384 4.24 68.06 37.37
C ASN A 384 3.70 66.78 36.71
N LEU A 385 2.45 66.43 36.96
CA LEU A 385 1.73 65.32 36.33
C LEU A 385 1.52 65.61 34.83
N ASP A 386 1.18 66.83 34.45
CA ASP A 386 1.00 67.27 33.07
C ASP A 386 2.30 67.07 32.26
N ILE A 387 3.44 67.57 32.78
CA ILE A 387 4.76 67.41 32.15
C ILE A 387 5.16 65.93 32.01
N MET A 388 4.83 65.10 33.00
CA MET A 388 5.09 63.65 32.93
C MET A 388 4.10 62.92 32.01
N THR A 389 2.88 63.42 31.87
CA THR A 389 1.85 62.93 30.96
C THR A 389 2.21 63.24 29.51
N GLU A 390 2.61 64.47 29.17
CA GLU A 390 3.11 64.82 27.83
C GLU A 390 4.30 63.94 27.40
N ARG A 391 5.22 63.67 28.34
CA ARG A 391 6.37 62.78 28.10
C ARG A 391 5.95 61.32 27.91
N PHE A 392 4.99 60.84 28.70
CA PHE A 392 4.41 59.50 28.54
C PHE A 392 3.70 59.37 27.20
N ASP A 393 2.87 60.35 26.84
CA ASP A 393 2.18 60.48 25.56
C ASP A 393 3.13 60.47 24.37
N ALA A 394 4.26 61.18 24.46
CA ALA A 394 5.27 61.18 23.41
C ALA A 394 5.94 59.80 23.26
N LEU A 395 6.26 59.13 24.37
CA LEU A 395 6.77 57.76 24.37
C LEU A 395 5.72 56.76 23.84
N ASP A 396 4.45 56.95 24.14
CA ASP A 396 3.37 56.06 23.69
C ASP A 396 3.04 56.24 22.21
N LYS A 397 3.11 57.48 21.70
CA LYS A 397 3.03 57.81 20.26
C LYS A 397 4.21 57.18 19.49
N MET A 398 5.42 57.16 20.07
CA MET A 398 6.55 56.43 19.49
C MET A 398 6.38 54.90 19.56
N ARG A 399 5.87 54.36 20.68
CA ARG A 399 5.58 52.92 20.86
C ARG A 399 4.55 52.40 19.85
N SER A 400 3.42 53.11 19.72
CA SER A 400 2.34 52.78 18.79
C SER A 400 2.76 52.98 17.32
N GLY A 401 3.54 54.02 17.03
CA GLY A 401 4.16 54.21 15.72
C GLY A 401 5.07 53.05 15.31
N LEU A 402 5.96 52.60 16.20
CA LEU A 402 6.84 51.46 15.97
C LEU A 402 6.05 50.14 15.81
N ALA A 403 5.03 49.91 16.64
CA ALA A 403 4.15 48.75 16.53
C ALA A 403 3.44 48.69 15.17
N SER A 404 2.88 49.82 14.70
CA SER A 404 2.24 49.89 13.38
C SER A 404 3.21 49.68 12.22
N GLN A 405 4.48 50.12 12.35
CA GLN A 405 5.51 49.83 11.35
C GLN A 405 5.88 48.34 11.33
N PHE A 406 6.04 47.72 12.49
CA PHE A 406 6.33 46.28 12.60
C PHE A 406 5.20 45.42 12.01
N GLU A 407 3.95 45.75 12.33
CA GLU A 407 2.76 45.09 11.78
C GLU A 407 2.70 45.21 10.24
N LYS A 408 2.94 46.41 9.69
CA LYS A 408 3.01 46.63 8.24
C LYS A 408 4.14 45.83 7.58
N LEU A 409 5.31 45.70 8.21
CA LEU A 409 6.40 44.87 7.71
C LEU A 409 6.05 43.38 7.75
N LEU A 410 5.45 42.91 8.83
CA LEU A 410 5.00 41.52 8.98
C LEU A 410 3.98 41.14 7.91
N MET A 411 2.98 41.99 7.67
CA MET A 411 1.96 41.79 6.63
C MET A 411 2.56 41.80 5.22
N ASN A 412 3.51 42.70 4.93
CA ASN A 412 4.22 42.71 3.65
C ASN A 412 5.06 41.44 3.43
N VAL A 413 5.75 40.95 4.46
CA VAL A 413 6.50 39.69 4.40
C VAL A 413 5.54 38.52 4.16
N GLN A 414 4.45 38.42 4.93
CA GLN A 414 3.45 37.36 4.81
C GLN A 414 2.76 37.33 3.43
N GLN A 415 2.44 38.49 2.86
CA GLN A 415 1.90 38.59 1.50
C GLN A 415 2.93 38.14 0.45
N ARG A 416 4.20 38.59 0.56
CA ARG A 416 5.25 38.22 -0.40
C ARG A 416 5.65 36.75 -0.31
N THR A 417 5.65 36.14 0.87
CA THR A 417 5.89 34.68 1.03
C THR A 417 4.69 33.87 0.58
N GLY A 418 3.46 34.27 0.96
CA GLY A 418 2.23 33.60 0.55
C GLY A 418 2.02 33.58 -0.98
N LEU A 419 2.24 34.71 -1.66
CA LEU A 419 2.18 34.79 -3.12
C LEU A 419 3.26 33.94 -3.80
N ARG A 420 4.46 33.84 -3.22
CA ARG A 420 5.54 32.97 -3.72
C ARG A 420 5.21 31.49 -3.53
N ALA A 421 4.69 31.10 -2.35
CA ALA A 421 4.25 29.73 -2.07
C ALA A 421 3.14 29.29 -3.04
N LEU A 422 2.06 30.08 -3.14
CA LEU A 422 0.92 29.80 -4.02
C LEU A 422 1.31 29.76 -5.51
N LEU A 423 2.32 30.55 -5.94
CA LEU A 423 2.87 30.45 -7.30
C LEU A 423 3.67 29.16 -7.51
N VAL A 424 4.43 28.71 -6.52
CA VAL A 424 5.18 27.44 -6.55
C VAL A 424 4.22 26.24 -6.51
N GLU A 425 3.20 26.26 -5.67
CA GLU A 425 2.14 25.24 -5.59
C GLU A 425 1.40 25.08 -6.92
N ARG A 426 1.01 26.19 -7.57
CA ARG A 426 0.38 26.16 -8.90
C ARG A 426 1.31 25.61 -9.98
N LYS A 427 2.60 25.95 -9.94
CA LYS A 427 3.61 25.40 -10.86
C LYS A 427 3.82 23.91 -10.62
N LEU A 428 3.92 23.48 -9.37
CA LEU A 428 4.08 22.07 -8.98
C LEU A 428 2.87 21.26 -9.46
N LYS A 429 1.65 21.69 -9.14
CA LYS A 429 0.42 21.03 -9.60
C LYS A 429 0.37 20.89 -11.13
N HIS A 430 0.67 21.96 -11.87
CA HIS A 430 0.69 21.90 -13.33
C HIS A 430 1.76 20.95 -13.89
N LEU A 431 2.92 20.86 -13.24
CA LEU A 431 3.98 19.91 -13.62
C LEU A 431 3.60 18.46 -13.27
N THR A 432 2.88 18.22 -12.17
CA THR A 432 2.32 16.91 -11.82
C THR A 432 1.27 16.46 -12.84
N GLU A 433 0.29 17.32 -13.16
CA GLU A 433 -0.73 17.06 -14.19
C GLU A 433 -0.08 16.76 -15.56
N ALA A 434 0.99 17.48 -15.91
CA ALA A 434 1.75 17.25 -17.13
C ALA A 434 2.57 15.95 -17.11
N LEU A 435 3.08 15.53 -15.94
CA LEU A 435 3.81 14.26 -15.78
C LEU A 435 2.85 13.07 -15.93
N GLU A 436 1.74 13.07 -15.19
CA GLU A 436 0.70 12.04 -15.24
C GLU A 436 0.18 11.83 -16.67
N ALA A 437 -0.05 12.94 -17.40
CA ALA A 437 -0.47 12.89 -18.81
C ALA A 437 0.61 12.30 -19.75
N ARG A 438 1.90 12.42 -19.42
CA ARG A 438 3.00 11.80 -20.20
C ARG A 438 3.21 10.34 -19.85
N GLU A 439 3.09 9.96 -18.58
CA GLU A 439 3.15 8.57 -18.14
C GLU A 439 2.00 7.74 -18.73
N ALA A 440 0.78 8.31 -18.76
CA ALA A 440 -0.35 7.71 -19.45
C ALA A 440 -0.11 7.51 -20.96
N GLN A 441 0.50 8.49 -21.64
CA GLN A 441 0.89 8.37 -23.05
C GLN A 441 1.95 7.28 -23.28
N ILE A 442 2.94 7.17 -22.40
CA ILE A 442 3.95 6.10 -22.46
C ILE A 442 3.29 4.73 -22.28
N THR A 443 2.41 4.58 -21.28
CA THR A 443 1.68 3.32 -21.03
C THR A 443 0.82 2.91 -22.24
N GLN A 444 0.12 3.87 -22.86
CA GLN A 444 -0.64 3.63 -24.09
C GLN A 444 0.25 3.20 -25.27
N LEU A 445 1.43 3.81 -25.43
CA LEU A 445 2.37 3.43 -26.49
C LEU A 445 2.98 2.03 -26.27
N VAL A 446 3.30 1.65 -25.04
CA VAL A 446 3.80 0.30 -24.69
C VAL A 446 2.77 -0.75 -25.10
N ILE A 447 1.49 -0.53 -24.77
CA ILE A 447 0.37 -1.40 -25.16
C ILE A 447 0.19 -1.43 -26.68
N ALA A 448 0.09 -0.27 -27.33
CA ALA A 448 -0.17 -0.16 -28.77
C ALA A 448 0.94 -0.76 -29.65
N LEU A 449 2.18 -0.76 -29.17
CA LEU A 449 3.34 -1.34 -29.86
C LEU A 449 3.64 -2.78 -29.44
N ASN A 450 2.83 -3.40 -28.56
CA ASN A 450 3.10 -4.71 -27.92
C ASN A 450 4.55 -4.83 -27.39
N SER A 451 5.08 -3.73 -26.83
CA SER A 451 6.44 -3.68 -26.29
C SER A 451 6.48 -4.30 -24.90
N ASP A 452 7.55 -5.03 -24.57
CA ASP A 452 7.73 -5.60 -23.23
C ASP A 452 7.82 -4.47 -22.17
N PRO A 453 6.88 -4.41 -21.20
CA PRO A 453 6.92 -3.40 -20.15
C PRO A 453 8.18 -3.49 -19.28
N SER A 454 8.76 -4.70 -19.12
CA SER A 454 9.98 -4.92 -18.34
C SER A 454 11.20 -4.27 -19.00
N ALA A 455 11.40 -4.51 -20.30
CA ALA A 455 12.44 -3.86 -21.09
C ALA A 455 12.29 -2.32 -21.12
N VAL A 456 11.07 -1.81 -21.22
CA VAL A 456 10.81 -0.36 -21.23
C VAL A 456 11.12 0.28 -19.86
N GLU A 457 10.72 -0.35 -18.76
CA GLU A 457 11.05 0.13 -17.41
C GLU A 457 12.56 0.03 -17.12
N HIS A 458 13.24 -1.03 -17.56
CA HIS A 458 14.69 -1.12 -17.49
C HIS A 458 15.40 -0.01 -18.29
N ALA A 459 14.89 0.34 -19.48
CA ALA A 459 15.41 1.46 -20.27
C ALA A 459 15.17 2.81 -19.56
N ARG A 460 14.01 2.99 -18.93
CA ARG A 460 13.68 4.18 -18.12
C ARG A 460 14.64 4.33 -16.95
N GLN A 461 14.87 3.27 -16.17
CA GLN A 461 15.80 3.25 -15.03
C GLN A 461 17.26 3.49 -15.47
N HIS A 462 17.69 2.94 -16.61
CA HIS A 462 19.02 3.19 -17.15
C HIS A 462 19.21 4.65 -17.56
N LEU A 463 18.21 5.26 -18.20
CA LEU A 463 18.20 6.68 -18.54
C LEU A 463 18.20 7.57 -17.29
N GLU A 464 17.42 7.21 -16.26
CA GLU A 464 17.34 7.92 -14.98
C GLU A 464 18.70 7.91 -14.25
N GLU A 465 19.40 6.77 -14.21
CA GLU A 465 20.76 6.68 -13.66
C GLU A 465 21.81 7.43 -14.49
N LEU A 466 21.67 7.48 -15.82
CA LEU A 466 22.52 8.31 -16.69
C LEU A 466 22.28 9.82 -16.47
N LEU A 467 21.02 10.23 -16.26
CA LEU A 467 20.66 11.60 -15.91
C LEU A 467 21.19 11.96 -14.52
N ARG A 468 21.06 11.08 -13.53
CA ARG A 468 21.62 11.26 -12.18
C ARG A 468 23.13 11.47 -12.22
N LYS A 469 23.87 10.59 -12.91
CA LYS A 469 25.32 10.74 -13.12
C LYS A 469 25.69 12.07 -13.79
N LYS A 470 24.95 12.50 -14.81
CA LYS A 470 25.18 13.81 -15.48
C LYS A 470 24.89 14.99 -14.56
N ASN A 471 23.84 14.93 -13.74
CA ASN A 471 23.50 16.00 -12.80
C ASN A 471 24.57 16.12 -11.70
N THR A 472 25.04 15.02 -11.12
CA THR A 472 26.16 15.06 -10.16
C THR A 472 27.44 15.63 -10.79
N ALA A 473 27.77 15.26 -12.03
CA ALA A 473 28.90 15.86 -12.75
C ALA A 473 28.71 17.37 -13.02
N ILE A 474 27.48 17.84 -13.23
CA ILE A 474 27.15 19.28 -13.35
C ILE A 474 27.34 19.99 -12.00
N GLU A 475 26.90 19.39 -10.89
CA GLU A 475 27.09 19.93 -9.53
C GLU A 475 28.57 20.00 -9.15
N GLU A 476 29.35 18.95 -9.44
CA GLU A 476 30.80 18.90 -9.27
C GLU A 476 31.50 20.00 -10.08
N LEU A 477 31.15 20.15 -11.37
CA LEU A 477 31.71 21.20 -12.23
C LEU A 477 31.27 22.61 -11.81
N GLN A 478 30.05 22.81 -11.32
CA GLN A 478 29.59 24.08 -10.74
C GLN A 478 30.38 24.43 -9.48
N TYR A 479 30.62 23.44 -8.60
CA TYR A 479 31.45 23.62 -7.41
C TYR A 479 32.91 23.94 -7.77
N GLU A 480 33.49 23.26 -8.76
CA GLU A 480 34.84 23.55 -9.27
C GLU A 480 34.93 24.97 -9.86
N VAL A 481 33.97 25.40 -10.69
CA VAL A 481 33.92 26.76 -11.24
C VAL A 481 33.78 27.80 -10.13
N MET A 482 32.97 27.54 -9.10
CA MET A 482 32.85 28.44 -7.94
C MET A 482 34.14 28.48 -7.11
N ARG A 483 34.80 27.33 -6.88
CA ARG A 483 36.07 27.23 -6.14
C ARG A 483 37.20 27.96 -6.87
N MET A 484 37.33 27.74 -8.18
CA MET A 484 38.31 28.41 -9.03
C MET A 484 38.02 29.92 -9.15
N GLY A 485 36.76 30.32 -9.28
CA GLY A 485 36.35 31.73 -9.29
C GLY A 485 36.68 32.44 -7.97
N LYS A 486 36.47 31.78 -6.82
CA LYS A 486 36.88 32.27 -5.51
C LYS A 486 38.40 32.41 -5.41
N ALA A 487 39.16 31.36 -5.75
CA ALA A 487 40.62 31.37 -5.70
C ALA A 487 41.23 32.44 -6.63
N TYR A 488 40.66 32.65 -7.82
CA TYR A 488 41.03 33.74 -8.74
C TYR A 488 40.82 35.12 -8.11
N ASN A 489 39.68 35.36 -7.47
CA ASN A 489 39.40 36.63 -6.79
C ASN A 489 40.33 36.88 -5.58
N GLU A 490 40.63 35.84 -4.80
CA GLU A 490 41.54 35.92 -3.64
C GLU A 490 43.01 36.14 -4.06
N LEU A 491 43.43 35.49 -5.16
CA LEU A 491 44.73 35.72 -5.78
C LEU A 491 44.82 37.15 -6.35
N TRP A 492 43.82 37.59 -7.12
CA TRP A 492 43.76 38.95 -7.67
C TRP A 492 43.84 40.00 -6.57
N ALA A 493 43.03 39.89 -5.51
CA ALA A 493 43.05 40.80 -4.37
C ALA A 493 44.41 40.81 -3.65
N THR A 494 45.18 39.72 -3.71
CA THR A 494 46.51 39.61 -3.10
C THR A 494 47.62 40.16 -4.00
N CYS A 495 47.54 39.94 -5.31
CA CYS A 495 48.40 40.59 -6.30
C CYS A 495 48.19 42.12 -6.31
N GLN A 496 46.94 42.58 -6.29
CA GLN A 496 46.60 44.01 -6.24
C GLN A 496 47.10 44.67 -4.95
N ARG A 497 47.07 43.96 -3.81
CA ARG A 497 47.63 44.44 -2.53
C ARG A 497 49.16 44.58 -2.62
N LYS A 498 49.88 43.51 -2.98
CA LYS A 498 51.35 43.54 -3.13
C LYS A 498 51.83 44.59 -4.15
N LEU A 499 51.08 44.82 -5.22
CA LEU A 499 51.42 45.83 -6.21
C LEU A 499 51.33 47.26 -5.65
N VAL A 500 50.36 47.53 -4.77
CA VAL A 500 50.29 48.80 -4.01
C VAL A 500 51.44 48.88 -3.00
N ASP A 501 51.67 47.80 -2.24
CA ASP A 501 52.69 47.73 -1.18
C ASP A 501 54.12 47.90 -1.72
N GLU A 502 54.45 47.32 -2.88
CA GLU A 502 55.81 47.32 -3.44
C GLU A 502 56.08 48.51 -4.39
N MET A 503 55.06 49.10 -5.03
CA MET A 503 55.25 50.19 -6.01
C MET A 503 54.79 51.59 -5.57
N ASN A 504 54.13 51.75 -4.42
CA ASN A 504 53.54 53.03 -3.96
C ASN A 504 52.61 53.70 -5.01
N SER A 505 52.06 52.91 -5.95
CA SER A 505 51.31 53.40 -7.10
C SER A 505 49.80 53.50 -6.77
N PRO A 506 49.12 54.60 -7.12
CA PRO A 506 47.72 54.80 -6.75
C PRO A 506 46.79 53.77 -7.39
N VAL A 507 45.72 53.42 -6.67
CA VAL A 507 44.85 52.29 -6.99
C VAL A 507 43.99 52.57 -8.24
N ASN A 508 44.51 52.22 -9.43
CA ASN A 508 43.85 51.48 -10.52
C ASN A 508 44.68 51.58 -11.82
N LEU A 509 45.21 50.46 -12.33
CA LEU A 509 45.78 50.37 -13.68
C LEU A 509 44.72 50.27 -14.80
N GLY A 510 43.45 50.58 -14.51
CA GLY A 510 42.30 50.39 -15.42
C GLY A 510 41.91 48.91 -15.66
N ILE A 511 42.79 47.95 -15.35
CA ILE A 511 42.55 46.51 -15.48
C ILE A 511 41.52 46.06 -14.43
N MET A 512 40.28 45.79 -14.87
CA MET A 512 39.27 45.13 -14.05
C MET A 512 39.34 43.61 -14.25
N PRO A 513 39.29 42.79 -13.17
CA PRO A 513 39.21 41.34 -13.30
C PRO A 513 37.87 40.93 -13.93
N VAL A 514 37.90 39.89 -14.77
CA VAL A 514 36.69 39.39 -15.45
C VAL A 514 35.77 38.73 -14.42
N LYS A 515 34.58 39.28 -14.23
CA LYS A 515 33.58 38.76 -13.28
C LYS A 515 33.02 37.43 -13.81
N VAL A 516 33.51 36.31 -13.27
CA VAL A 516 32.99 34.97 -13.53
C VAL A 516 31.55 34.86 -13.02
N ASN A 517 30.58 34.95 -13.92
CA ASN A 517 29.15 34.83 -13.57
C ASN A 517 28.73 33.36 -13.50
N VAL A 518 28.87 32.77 -12.31
CA VAL A 518 28.59 31.35 -12.02
C VAL A 518 27.18 30.89 -12.43
N ASN A 519 26.23 31.83 -12.48
CA ASN A 519 24.82 31.55 -12.81
C ASN A 519 24.57 31.31 -14.32
N LEU A 520 25.55 31.56 -15.20
CA LEU A 520 25.45 31.27 -16.64
C LEU A 520 25.76 29.80 -16.98
N THR A 521 25.21 28.86 -16.21
CA THR A 521 25.39 27.42 -16.46
C THR A 521 24.28 26.82 -17.32
N SER A 522 24.58 26.71 -18.63
CA SER A 522 23.85 25.99 -19.69
C SER A 522 22.42 26.47 -20.01
N PRO A 523 22.11 26.80 -21.29
CA PRO A 523 20.73 27.10 -21.72
C PRO A 523 19.80 25.87 -21.70
N PHE A 524 20.32 24.68 -21.40
CA PHE A 524 19.56 23.42 -21.33
C PHE A 524 19.08 23.05 -19.92
N ASN A 525 19.29 23.90 -18.90
CA ASN A 525 18.71 23.69 -17.57
C ASN A 525 17.39 24.48 -17.41
N PRO A 526 16.22 23.81 -17.43
CA PRO A 526 14.91 24.49 -17.35
C PRO A 526 14.69 25.16 -15.99
N SER A 527 15.30 24.66 -14.91
CA SER A 527 15.19 25.24 -13.56
C SER A 527 15.88 26.60 -13.50
N THR A 528 17.04 26.76 -14.13
CA THR A 528 17.82 28.01 -14.13
C THR A 528 17.19 29.08 -15.02
N ALA A 529 16.69 28.70 -16.21
CA ALA A 529 16.09 29.63 -17.18
C ALA A 529 14.83 30.35 -16.62
N ILE A 530 14.10 29.71 -15.70
CA ILE A 530 12.95 30.32 -15.02
C ILE A 530 13.41 31.32 -13.94
N GLY A 531 14.53 31.06 -13.27
CA GLY A 531 15.08 31.95 -12.24
C GLY A 531 15.48 33.33 -12.80
N GLN A 532 16.07 33.35 -13.99
CA GLN A 532 16.57 34.59 -14.62
C GLN A 532 15.43 35.59 -14.90
N LYS A 533 14.33 35.14 -15.54
CA LYS A 533 13.13 35.96 -15.77
C LYS A 533 12.40 36.41 -14.49
N VAL A 534 12.61 35.73 -13.36
CA VAL A 534 12.02 36.12 -12.07
C VAL A 534 12.91 37.12 -11.32
N ALA A 535 14.22 37.11 -11.55
CA ALA A 535 15.14 38.12 -11.02
C ALA A 535 14.93 39.49 -11.70
N ASP A 536 14.95 39.52 -13.04
CA ASP A 536 14.87 40.78 -13.80
C ASP A 536 13.57 41.55 -13.52
N ASN A 537 12.45 40.84 -13.36
CA ASN A 537 11.15 41.41 -13.00
C ASN A 537 11.05 41.95 -11.55
N THR A 538 12.12 41.89 -10.74
CA THR A 538 12.13 42.53 -9.40
C THR A 538 12.70 43.96 -9.38
N ASN A 539 13.17 44.47 -10.53
CA ASN A 539 13.71 45.83 -10.68
C ASN A 539 12.85 46.76 -11.56
N SER A 540 11.58 46.42 -11.82
CA SER A 540 10.63 47.32 -12.48
C SER A 540 9.37 47.52 -11.63
N GLU A 541 9.36 48.58 -10.83
CA GLU A 541 8.16 49.08 -10.15
C GLU A 541 7.25 49.83 -11.14
N GLU A 542 6.50 49.13 -12.00
CA GLU A 542 5.33 49.70 -12.67
C GLU A 542 4.42 48.61 -13.29
N SER A 543 3.19 48.98 -13.68
CA SER A 543 2.20 48.14 -14.38
C SER A 543 1.45 47.05 -13.58
N SER A 544 1.09 47.31 -12.32
CA SER A 544 0.04 46.53 -11.60
C SER A 544 -1.39 46.86 -12.09
N GLN A 545 -1.70 46.69 -13.38
CA GLN A 545 -3.09 46.85 -13.87
C GLN A 545 -3.40 46.19 -15.25
N LYS A 546 -3.51 44.86 -15.29
CA LYS A 546 -4.41 44.05 -16.17
C LYS A 546 -4.00 42.57 -16.17
N LEU A 547 -4.89 41.69 -15.69
CA LEU A 547 -5.39 40.52 -16.44
C LEU A 547 -6.42 39.76 -15.56
N LEU A 548 -7.66 40.26 -15.54
CA LEU A 548 -8.82 39.39 -15.35
C LEU A 548 -9.26 38.96 -16.75
N GLY A 549 -9.27 37.66 -17.02
CA GLY A 549 -9.58 37.09 -18.33
C GLY A 549 -9.69 35.57 -18.26
N GLU A 550 -10.76 35.04 -18.83
CA GLU A 550 -11.12 33.62 -18.77
C GLU A 550 -10.22 32.73 -19.66
N PRO A 551 -10.10 31.43 -19.35
CA PRO A 551 -9.18 30.54 -20.07
C PRO A 551 -9.65 30.26 -21.51
N LYS A 552 -8.92 30.78 -22.50
CA LYS A 552 -9.08 30.37 -23.90
C LYS A 552 -8.34 29.05 -24.16
N SER A 553 -9.10 28.00 -24.48
CA SER A 553 -8.58 26.75 -25.03
C SER A 553 -7.72 27.02 -26.25
N THR A 554 -6.44 26.61 -26.22
CA THR A 554 -5.52 26.71 -27.36
C THR A 554 -4.94 25.32 -27.65
N ILE A 555 -5.12 24.87 -28.89
CA ILE A 555 -4.72 23.53 -29.35
C ILE A 555 -3.19 23.47 -29.50
N VAL A 556 -2.59 22.35 -29.09
CA VAL A 556 -1.13 22.13 -29.19
C VAL A 556 -0.75 21.78 -30.64
N PRO A 557 0.15 22.53 -31.31
CA PRO A 557 0.78 22.07 -32.53
C PRO A 557 1.86 21.02 -32.22
N MET A 558 1.81 19.88 -32.90
CA MET A 558 2.81 18.81 -32.78
C MET A 558 4.13 19.25 -33.42
N GLY A 559 5.19 19.38 -32.62
CA GLY A 559 6.55 19.64 -33.11
C GLY A 559 7.12 18.41 -33.81
N GLN A 560 7.53 18.55 -35.07
CA GLN A 560 8.20 17.49 -35.83
C GLN A 560 9.63 17.27 -35.33
N GLY A 561 10.08 16.01 -35.30
CA GLY A 561 11.46 15.65 -35.00
C GLY A 561 12.43 16.00 -36.14
N PRO A 562 13.74 16.16 -35.86
CA PRO A 562 14.71 16.64 -36.84
C PRO A 562 15.09 15.56 -37.87
N THR A 563 14.54 15.65 -39.08
CA THR A 563 15.03 14.92 -40.26
C THR A 563 16.24 15.65 -40.85
N GLY A 564 17.43 15.05 -40.76
CA GLY A 564 18.70 15.69 -41.16
C GLY A 564 19.76 14.72 -41.67
N LEU A 565 19.41 13.81 -42.57
CA LEU A 565 20.39 12.98 -43.28
C LEU A 565 21.12 13.83 -44.34
N ALA A 566 22.40 14.14 -44.08
CA ALA A 566 23.27 14.73 -45.09
C ALA A 566 23.70 13.66 -46.10
N SER A 567 23.37 13.88 -47.38
CA SER A 567 23.79 13.00 -48.47
C SER A 567 25.29 13.15 -48.76
N VAL A 568 25.99 12.03 -48.92
CA VAL A 568 27.32 11.98 -49.53
C VAL A 568 27.17 11.43 -50.94
N ALA A 569 27.57 12.22 -51.94
CA ALA A 569 27.55 11.85 -53.36
C ALA A 569 28.79 11.02 -53.73
N PRO A 570 28.73 10.21 -54.81
CA PRO A 570 29.63 9.06 -54.97
C PRO A 570 30.96 9.37 -55.67
N PHE A 571 31.99 8.63 -55.27
CA PHE A 571 32.88 7.85 -56.16
C PHE A 571 33.45 6.65 -55.40
#